data_AF-A0A1V1NVT3-F1
#
_entry.id   AF-A0A1V1NVT3-F1
#
_cell.length_a   1.000
_cell.length_b   1.000
_cell.length_c   1.000
_cell.angle_alpha   90.00
_cell.angle_beta   90.00
_cell.angle_gamma   90.00
#
_symmetry.space_group_name_H-M   'P 1'
#
loop_
_entity.id
_entity.type
_entity.pdbx_description
1 polymer ?
#
loop_
_entity_poly.entity_id
_entity_poly.type
_entity_poly.pdbx_seq_one_letter_code
_entity_poly.pdbx_strand_id
1 'polypeptide(L)' 'MESTCTHQTISLIKADTQERLRCRHCHLVITSDELGNSYCPECFETTGKKNNSFEPVAPIVSEKVRYRCDSCGIIIVCE' A
#
# COMPACT_ATOMS: atom_id res chain seq x y z
N MET A 1 7.15 -16.83 -16.19
CA MET A 1 7.44 -17.70 -15.02
C MET A 1 6.18 -17.68 -14.17
N GLU A 2 5.28 -18.62 -14.44
CA GLU A 2 3.94 -18.68 -13.86
C GLU A 2 4.04 -19.35 -12.49
N SER A 3 3.74 -18.60 -11.43
CA SER A 3 3.71 -19.15 -10.08
C SER A 3 2.35 -19.81 -9.87
N THR A 4 2.29 -21.14 -9.88
CA THR A 4 1.06 -21.90 -9.65
C THR A 4 1.19 -22.73 -8.37
N CYS A 5 0.07 -22.93 -7.67
CA CYS A 5 -0.02 -23.86 -6.55
C CYS A 5 -1.32 -24.66 -6.64
N THR A 6 -1.35 -25.85 -6.04
CA THR A 6 -2.50 -26.76 -6.04
C THR A 6 -3.54 -26.45 -4.95
N HIS A 7 -3.28 -25.48 -4.10
CA HIS A 7 -4.21 -25.06 -3.04
C HIS A 7 -5.39 -24.29 -3.63
N GLN A 8 -6.61 -24.63 -3.19
CA GLN A 8 -7.82 -23.93 -3.61
C GLN A 8 -8.11 -22.66 -2.77
N THR A 9 -7.36 -22.45 -1.69
CA THR A 9 -7.50 -21.28 -0.82
C THR A 9 -6.62 -20.15 -1.33
N ILE A 10 -7.19 -19.28 -2.17
CA ILE A 10 -6.55 -18.08 -2.70
C ILE A 10 -7.36 -16.82 -2.34
N SER A 11 -6.65 -15.74 -2.03
CA SER A 11 -7.22 -14.42 -1.76
C SER A 11 -6.76 -13.46 -2.84
N LEU A 12 -7.70 -12.70 -3.40
CA LEU A 12 -7.42 -11.65 -4.38
C LEU A 12 -6.65 -10.51 -3.71
N ILE A 13 -5.46 -10.23 -4.19
CA ILE A 13 -4.74 -8.99 -3.86
C ILE A 13 -5.31 -7.93 -4.78
N LYS A 14 -6.23 -7.11 -4.25
CA LYS A 14 -6.69 -5.92 -4.98
C LYS A 14 -5.46 -5.06 -5.29
N ALA A 15 -5.34 -4.62 -6.53
CA ALA A 15 -4.38 -3.57 -6.87
C ALA A 15 -4.71 -2.38 -5.98
N ASP A 16 -3.72 -1.93 -5.21
CA ASP A 16 -3.85 -0.76 -4.38
C ASP A 16 -3.89 0.44 -5.32
N THR A 17 -5.09 0.88 -5.69
CA THR A 17 -5.30 2.04 -6.57
C THR A 17 -5.30 3.35 -5.79
N GLN A 18 -5.12 3.28 -4.47
CA GLN A 18 -5.17 4.45 -3.61
C GLN A 18 -3.85 5.20 -3.73
N GLU A 19 -3.94 6.51 -3.92
CA GLU A 19 -2.78 7.38 -3.87
C GLU A 19 -2.19 7.33 -2.46
N ARG A 20 -0.94 6.87 -2.36
CA ARG A 20 -0.20 6.81 -1.10
C ARG A 20 0.73 8.00 -1.03
N LEU A 21 0.81 8.60 0.14
CA LEU A 21 1.64 9.74 0.47
C LEU A 21 2.62 9.30 1.55
N ARG A 22 3.90 9.60 1.36
CA ARG A 22 4.96 9.34 2.34
C ARG A 22 5.42 10.63 2.97
N CYS A 23 5.31 10.76 4.28
CA CYS A 23 5.86 11.92 4.98
C CYS A 23 7.39 11.94 4.86
N ARG A 24 7.98 13.07 4.46
CA ARG A 24 9.45 13.23 4.38
C ARG A 24 10.17 13.25 5.73
N HIS A 25 9.43 13.47 6.82
CA HIS A 25 10.01 13.60 8.15
C HIS A 25 10.02 12.28 8.91
N CYS A 26 8.86 11.66 9.08
CA CYS A 26 8.74 10.40 9.80
C CYS A 26 8.74 9.17 8.89
N HIS A 27 8.69 9.36 7.56
CA HIS A 27 8.64 8.28 6.57
C HIS A 27 7.36 7.44 6.63
N LEU A 28 6.35 7.88 7.39
CA LEU A 28 5.03 7.26 7.44
C LEU A 28 4.38 7.29 6.05
N VAL A 29 3.91 6.12 5.60
CA VAL A 29 3.13 5.98 4.37
C VAL A 29 1.66 5.90 4.77
N ILE A 30 0.89 6.88 4.31
CA ILE A 30 -0.55 7.02 4.55
C ILE A 30 -1.26 7.22 3.22
N THR A 31 -2.48 6.72 3.07
CA THR A 31 -3.26 6.95 1.84
C THR A 31 -3.86 8.36 1.86
N SER A 32 -4.14 8.94 0.70
CA SER A 32 -4.81 10.25 0.61
C SER A 32 -6.16 10.26 1.33
N ASP A 33 -6.85 9.11 1.35
CA ASP A 33 -8.12 8.91 2.06
C ASP A 33 -7.93 8.98 3.59
N GLU A 34 -6.94 8.25 4.11
CA GLU A 34 -6.62 8.23 5.55
C GLU A 34 -5.97 9.53 6.04
N LEU A 35 -5.29 10.26 5.14
CA LEU A 35 -4.59 11.47 5.52
C LEU A 35 -5.57 12.51 6.08
N GLY A 36 -6.74 12.68 5.45
CA GLY A 36 -7.89 13.50 5.90
C GLY A 36 -7.63 15.00 6.06
N ASN A 37 -6.53 15.36 6.71
CA ASN A 37 -6.02 16.69 7.00
C ASN A 37 -4.71 16.89 6.24
N SER A 38 -4.45 18.08 5.68
CA SER A 38 -3.26 18.38 4.86
C SER A 38 -1.90 18.35 5.59
N TYR A 39 -1.79 17.69 6.75
CA TYR A 39 -0.58 17.58 7.57
C TYR A 39 -0.46 16.18 8.20
N CYS A 40 0.77 15.76 8.52
CA CYS A 40 1.04 14.43 9.04
C CYS A 40 0.59 14.33 10.50
N PRO A 41 -0.36 13.42 10.83
CA PRO A 41 -0.85 13.27 12.20
C PRO A 41 0.26 12.80 13.14
N GLU A 42 1.08 11.84 12.71
CA GLU A 42 2.14 11.28 13.55
C GLU A 42 3.24 12.30 13.89
N CYS A 43 3.61 13.17 12.94
CA CYS A 43 4.51 14.29 13.22
C CYS A 43 3.90 15.28 14.22
N PHE A 44 2.61 15.56 14.08
CA PHE A 44 1.91 16.47 14.97
C PHE A 44 1.77 15.89 16.38
N GLU A 45 1.47 14.60 16.51
CA GLU A 45 1.38 13.92 17.80
C GLU A 45 2.75 13.79 18.50
N THR A 46 3.80 13.46 17.74
CA THR A 46 5.14 13.24 18.33
C THR A 46 5.87 14.55 18.63
N THR A 47 5.75 15.54 17.76
CA THR A 47 6.57 16.78 17.83
C THR A 47 5.76 18.06 17.95
N GLY A 48 4.42 18.00 17.84
CA GLY A 48 3.57 19.19 17.78
C GLY A 48 3.65 19.97 16.47
N LYS A 49 4.41 19.48 15.47
CA LYS A 49 4.65 20.21 14.21
C LYS A 49 3.76 19.70 13.09
N LYS A 50 3.05 20.62 12.43
CA LYS A 50 2.25 20.34 11.24
C LYS A 50 3.15 20.26 10.02
N ASN A 51 3.64 19.07 9.72
CA ASN A 51 4.42 18.81 8.51
C ASN A 51 3.49 18.41 7.36
N ASN A 52 3.48 19.22 6.31
CA ASN A 52 2.77 18.95 5.05
C ASN A 52 3.73 18.49 3.94
N SER A 53 4.98 18.19 4.29
CA SER A 53 5.97 17.64 3.36
C SER A 53 5.71 16.16 3.15
N PHE A 54 4.86 15.86 2.16
CA PHE A 54 4.59 14.52 1.69
C PHE A 54 5.13 14.32 0.28
N GLU A 55 5.67 13.13 0.03
CA GLU A 55 6.04 12.67 -1.31
C GLU A 55 5.00 11.67 -1.80
N PRO A 56 4.41 11.87 -2.98
CA PRO A 56 3.52 10.88 -3.57
C PRO A 56 4.30 9.60 -3.87
N VAL A 57 3.81 8.50 -3.30
CA VAL A 57 4.26 7.15 -3.62
C VAL A 57 3.28 6.64 -4.65
N ALA A 58 3.75 6.51 -5.89
CA ALA A 58 2.96 5.91 -6.94
C ALA A 58 2.43 4.56 -6.45
N PRO A 59 1.11 4.32 -6.49
CA PRO A 59 0.60 2.99 -6.23
C PRO A 59 1.33 2.01 -7.14
N ILE A 60 1.61 0.81 -6.64
CA ILE A 60 2.07 -0.26 -7.50
C ILE A 60 0.84 -0.69 -8.30
N VAL A 61 0.51 0.09 -9.33
CA VAL A 61 -0.55 -0.21 -10.29
C VAL A 61 -0.04 -1.39 -11.08
N SER A 62 -0.32 -2.58 -10.56
CA SER A 62 -0.15 -3.80 -11.33
C SER A 62 -1.45 -3.99 -12.08
N GLU A 63 -1.41 -3.75 -13.39
CA GLU A 63 -2.50 -4.14 -14.31
C GLU A 63 -2.81 -5.64 -14.19
N LYS A 64 -1.84 -6.43 -13.72
CA LYS A 64 -1.99 -7.86 -13.50
C LYS A 64 -2.69 -8.16 -12.18
N VAL A 65 -3.75 -8.96 -12.28
CA VAL A 65 -4.46 -9.47 -11.12
C VAL A 65 -3.53 -10.41 -10.34
N ARG A 66 -3.31 -10.09 -9.07
CA ARG A 66 -2.48 -10.90 -8.18
C ARG A 66 -3.36 -11.65 -7.20
N TYR A 67 -3.08 -12.92 -7.01
CA TYR A 67 -3.69 -13.75 -5.99
C TYR A 67 -2.62 -14.19 -5.00
N ARG A 68 -2.96 -14.21 -3.71
CA ARG A 68 -2.12 -14.81 -2.67
C ARG A 68 -2.73 -16.11 -2.22
N CYS A 69 -1.98 -17.20 -2.25
CA CYS A 69 -2.40 -18.42 -1.57
C CYS A 69 -2.25 -18.24 -0.06
N ASP A 70 -3.30 -18.52 0.70
CA ASP A 70 -3.26 -18.42 2.17
C ASP A 70 -2.49 -19.59 2.82
N SER A 71 -2.50 -20.76 2.18
CA SER A 71 -1.84 -21.95 2.70
C SER A 71 -0.32 -21.95 2.53
N CYS A 72 0.21 -21.41 1.41
CA CYS A 72 1.65 -21.40 1.14
C CYS A 72 2.26 -20.00 0.96
N GLY A 73 1.45 -18.95 0.93
CA GLY A 73 1.91 -17.58 0.79
C GLY A 73 2.39 -17.19 -0.61
N ILE A 74 2.31 -18.09 -1.60
CA ILE A 74 2.77 -17.79 -2.97
C ILE A 74 1.91 -16.69 -3.60
N ILE A 75 2.55 -15.80 -4.37
CA ILE A 75 1.88 -14.79 -5.18
C ILE A 75 1.73 -15.32 -6.61
N ILE A 76 0.49 -15.58 -7.00
CA ILE A 76 0.10 -15.96 -8.36
C ILE A 76 -0.21 -14.67 -9.11
N VAL A 77 0.46 -14.46 -10.25
CA VAL A 77 0.22 -13.30 -11.12
C VAL A 77 -0.45 -13.83 -12.38
N CYS A 78 -1.71 -13.47 -12.62
CA CYS A 78 -2.39 -13.78 -13.87
C CYS A 78 -2.20 -12.62 -14.84
N GLU A 79 -1.80 -12.94 -16.07
CA GLU A 79 -1.74 -12.03 -17.20
C GLU A 79 -3.07 -11.90 -17.92
#